data_AF-A0A7S3XP68-F1
#
_entry.id   AF-A0A7S3XP68-F1
#
_cell.length_a   1.000
_cell.length_b   1.000
_cell.length_c   1.000
_cell.angle_alpha   90.00
_cell.angle_beta   90.00
_cell.angle_gamma   90.00
#
_symmetry.space_group_name_H-M   'P 1'
#
loop_
_entity.id
_entity.type
_entity.pdbx_description
1 polymer ?
#
loop_
_entity_poly.entity_id
_entity_poly.type
_entity_poly.pdbx_seq_one_letter_code
_entity_poly.pdbx_strand_id
1 'polypeptide(L)'
;MAERKKFVIKPFRPHNQMDRKAAQQIWSALSGAIDEIHNKNASALSFEELYRNAYNLVLHKHGELLYNGVKESVETHLQETAAAIARTPDETLLAELAARWGDHQVIMVMVRDIL
;
A
#
# COMPACT_ATOMS: atom_id res chain seq x y z
N MET A 1 6.95 -51.16 -28.98
CA MET A 1 7.59 -49.83 -28.94
C MET A 1 6.59 -48.87 -28.32
N ALA A 2 6.94 -48.16 -27.25
CA ALA A 2 5.99 -47.29 -26.54
C ALA A 2 5.71 -46.01 -27.36
N GLU A 3 4.44 -45.77 -27.66
CA GLU A 3 3.99 -44.64 -28.45
C GLU A 3 4.17 -43.34 -27.66
N ARG A 4 4.97 -42.40 -28.20
CA ARG A 4 5.32 -41.16 -27.50
C ARG A 4 4.15 -40.19 -27.61
N LYS A 5 3.38 -40.01 -26.53
CA LYS A 5 2.26 -39.07 -26.47
C LYS A 5 2.73 -37.64 -26.81
N LYS A 6 2.15 -37.07 -27.87
CA LYS A 6 2.43 -35.70 -28.34
C LYS A 6 2.00 -34.71 -27.25
N PHE A 7 2.93 -33.94 -26.72
CA PHE A 7 2.63 -32.88 -25.76
C PHE A 7 1.89 -31.75 -26.49
N VAL A 8 0.63 -31.51 -26.10
CA VAL A 8 -0.20 -30.43 -26.65
C VAL A 8 -0.31 -29.33 -25.61
N ILE A 9 0.27 -28.16 -25.92
CA ILE A 9 0.11 -26.96 -25.11
C ILE A 9 -1.33 -26.49 -25.29
N LYS A 10 -2.09 -26.45 -24.19
CA LYS A 10 -3.48 -25.95 -24.21
C LYS A 10 -3.49 -24.46 -24.60
N PRO A 11 -4.53 -23.97 -25.29
CA PRO A 11 -4.67 -22.56 -25.60
C PRO A 11 -4.57 -21.70 -24.34
N PHE A 12 -3.92 -20.53 -24.47
CA PHE A 12 -3.87 -19.53 -23.41
C PHE A 12 -5.31 -19.16 -23.02
N ARG A 13 -5.69 -19.47 -21.78
CA ARG A 13 -6.94 -18.98 -21.22
C ARG A 13 -6.68 -17.53 -20.80
N PRO A 14 -7.40 -16.54 -21.33
CA PRO A 14 -7.25 -15.18 -20.86
C PRO A 14 -7.49 -15.18 -19.36
N HIS A 15 -6.49 -14.69 -18.61
CA HIS A 15 -6.59 -14.51 -17.17
C HIS A 15 -7.81 -13.63 -16.91
N ASN A 16 -8.76 -14.09 -16.10
CA ASN A 16 -9.96 -13.32 -15.79
C ASN A 16 -9.50 -11.98 -15.20
N GLN A 17 -9.82 -10.87 -15.87
CA GLN A 17 -9.49 -9.55 -15.35
C GLN A 17 -10.20 -9.37 -14.01
N MET A 18 -9.48 -8.82 -13.03
CA MET A 18 -10.07 -8.48 -11.74
C MET A 18 -11.10 -7.37 -11.97
N ASP A 19 -12.31 -7.59 -11.50
CA ASP A 19 -13.34 -6.57 -11.60
C ASP A 19 -13.03 -5.38 -10.67
N ARG A 20 -13.68 -4.25 -10.93
CA ARG A 20 -13.45 -3.02 -10.16
C ARG A 20 -13.81 -3.17 -8.68
N LYS A 21 -14.79 -4.02 -8.36
CA LYS A 21 -15.26 -4.21 -6.98
C LYS A 21 -14.22 -4.96 -6.14
N ALA A 22 -13.65 -6.03 -6.67
CA ALA A 22 -12.57 -6.77 -6.05
C ALA A 22 -11.32 -5.89 -5.90
N ALA A 23 -10.99 -5.10 -6.93
CA ALA A 23 -9.89 -4.15 -6.84
C ALA A 23 -10.09 -3.13 -5.71
N GLN A 24 -11.31 -2.61 -5.56
CA GLN A 24 -11.65 -1.68 -4.48
C GLN A 24 -11.55 -2.34 -3.08
N GLN A 25 -11.91 -3.62 -2.95
CA GLN A 25 -11.78 -4.35 -1.69
C GLN A 25 -10.31 -4.55 -1.30
N ILE A 26 -9.47 -4.92 -2.26
CA ILE A 26 -8.02 -5.04 -2.03
C ILE A 26 -7.42 -3.69 -1.67
N TRP A 27 -7.81 -2.63 -2.38
CA TRP A 27 -7.41 -1.26 -2.04
C TRP A 27 -7.84 -0.89 -0.61
N SER A 28 -9.06 -1.20 -0.20
CA SER A 28 -9.53 -0.94 1.16
C SER A 28 -8.72 -1.66 2.24
N ALA A 29 -8.21 -2.86 1.96
CA ALA A 29 -7.32 -3.57 2.87
C ALA A 29 -5.93 -2.90 2.94
N LEU A 30 -5.41 -2.46 1.80
CA LEU A 30 -4.14 -1.73 1.72
C LEU A 30 -4.22 -0.36 2.41
N SER A 31 -5.30 0.39 2.19
CA SER A 31 -5.49 1.70 2.82
C SER A 31 -5.59 1.57 4.34
N GLY A 32 -6.37 0.61 4.84
CA GLY A 32 -6.45 0.34 6.28
C GLY A 32 -5.10 -0.07 6.87
N ALA A 33 -4.29 -0.84 6.13
CA ALA A 33 -2.93 -1.16 6.57
C ALA A 33 -2.01 0.07 6.62
N ILE A 34 -2.10 0.98 5.64
CA ILE A 34 -1.35 2.24 5.64
C ILE A 34 -1.74 3.08 6.87
N ASP A 35 -3.02 3.12 7.23
CA ASP A 35 -3.50 3.81 8.43
C ASP A 35 -2.93 3.18 9.72
N GLU A 36 -2.90 1.85 9.81
CA GLU A 36 -2.26 1.16 10.94
C GLU A 36 -0.73 1.43 11.02
N ILE A 37 -0.05 1.55 9.88
CA ILE A 37 1.36 1.94 9.83
C ILE A 37 1.54 3.37 10.36
N HIS A 38 0.71 4.33 9.94
CA HIS A 38 0.72 5.70 10.48
C HIS A 38 0.46 5.73 11.99
N ASN A 39 -0.41 4.85 12.49
CA ASN A 39 -0.73 4.72 13.92
C ASN A 39 0.33 3.93 14.72
N LYS A 40 1.46 3.57 14.10
CA LYS A 40 2.56 2.78 14.70
C LYS A 40 2.13 1.37 15.16
N ASN A 41 1.09 0.80 14.54
CA ASN A 41 0.55 -0.54 14.81
C ASN A 41 1.01 -1.57 13.77
N ALA A 42 2.11 -1.32 13.07
CA ALA A 42 2.59 -2.15 11.96
C ALA A 42 2.90 -3.61 12.35
N SER A 43 3.16 -3.90 13.62
CA SER A 43 3.47 -5.26 14.11
C SER A 43 2.32 -6.25 13.95
N ALA A 44 1.08 -5.79 13.81
CA ALA A 44 -0.09 -6.64 13.62
C ALA A 44 -0.35 -6.99 12.13
N LEU A 45 0.43 -6.42 11.21
CA LEU A 45 0.19 -6.52 9.77
C LEU A 45 0.98 -7.67 9.13
N SER A 46 0.38 -8.33 8.15
CA SER A 46 1.06 -9.31 7.30
C SER A 46 1.64 -8.60 6.06
N PHE A 47 2.93 -8.27 6.09
CA PHE A 47 3.60 -7.59 4.97
C PHE A 47 3.58 -8.41 3.68
N GLU A 48 3.72 -9.73 3.77
CA GLU A 48 3.63 -10.61 2.59
C GLU A 48 2.25 -10.55 1.94
N GLU A 49 1.19 -10.56 2.75
CA GLU A 49 -0.18 -10.48 2.24
C GLU A 49 -0.45 -9.13 1.57
N LEU A 50 -0.02 -8.03 2.20
CA LEU A 50 -0.17 -6.68 1.66
C LEU A 50 0.62 -6.52 0.35
N TYR A 51 1.85 -7.01 0.29
CA TYR A 51 2.65 -7.01 -0.93
C TYR A 51 1.96 -7.78 -2.07
N ARG A 52 1.41 -8.97 -1.78
CA ARG A 52 0.65 -9.76 -2.76
C ARG A 52 -0.59 -9.04 -3.25
N ASN A 53 -1.28 -8.33 -2.36
CA ASN A 53 -2.44 -7.52 -2.68
C ASN A 53 -2.08 -6.37 -3.64
N ALA A 54 -1.04 -5.61 -3.34
CA ALA A 54 -0.52 -4.56 -4.22
C ALA A 54 -0.09 -5.11 -5.60
N TYR A 55 0.68 -6.20 -5.59
CA TYR A 55 1.08 -6.91 -6.80
C TYR A 55 -0.12 -7.32 -7.67
N ASN A 56 -1.16 -7.90 -7.05
CA ASN A 56 -2.36 -8.32 -7.77
C ASN A 56 -3.10 -7.13 -8.40
N LEU A 57 -3.18 -5.97 -7.73
CA LEU A 57 -3.78 -4.77 -8.33
C LEU A 57 -3.03 -4.35 -9.59
N VAL A 58 -1.70 -4.26 -9.53
CA VAL A 58 -0.88 -3.87 -10.68
C VAL A 58 -0.96 -4.89 -11.81
N LEU A 59 -0.87 -6.19 -11.49
CA LEU A 59 -0.99 -7.28 -12.45
C LEU A 59 -2.31 -7.19 -13.24
N HIS A 60 -3.40 -6.84 -12.56
CA HIS A 60 -4.73 -6.70 -13.13
C HIS A 60 -5.07 -5.29 -13.63
N LYS A 61 -4.05 -4.45 -13.87
CA LYS A 61 -4.17 -3.10 -14.48
C LYS A 61 -4.89 -2.06 -13.60
N HIS A 62 -4.92 -2.25 -12.29
CA HIS A 62 -5.43 -1.29 -11.29
C HIS A 62 -4.31 -0.50 -10.61
N GLY A 63 -3.16 -0.32 -11.27
CA GLY A 63 -2.02 0.43 -10.71
C GLY A 63 -2.31 1.92 -10.48
N GLU A 64 -3.17 2.53 -11.30
CA GLU A 64 -3.60 3.92 -11.11
C GLU A 64 -4.43 4.09 -9.84
N LEU A 65 -5.34 3.14 -9.55
CA LEU A 65 -6.10 3.13 -8.29
C LEU A 65 -5.15 3.07 -7.09
N LEU A 66 -4.15 2.19 -7.15
CA LEU A 66 -3.15 2.04 -6.09
C LEU A 66 -2.35 3.33 -5.88
N TYR A 67 -1.77 3.87 -6.96
CA TYR A 67 -0.93 5.07 -6.87
C TYR A 67 -1.71 6.29 -6.34
N ASN A 68 -2.87 6.57 -6.92
CA ASN A 68 -3.69 7.71 -6.52
C ASN A 68 -4.19 7.57 -5.07
N GLY A 69 -4.60 6.36 -4.69
CA GLY A 69 -5.05 6.09 -3.33
C GLY A 69 -3.93 6.26 -2.29
N VAL A 70 -2.72 5.77 -2.57
CA VAL A 70 -1.57 5.94 -1.66
C VAL A 70 -1.20 7.41 -1.55
N LYS A 71 -1.16 8.12 -2.68
CA LYS A 71 -0.92 9.56 -2.70
C LYS A 71 -1.91 10.32 -1.83
N GLU A 72 -3.21 10.04 -1.99
CA GLU A 72 -4.27 10.69 -1.22
C GLU A 72 -4.15 10.39 0.28
N SER A 73 -3.92 9.13 0.67
CA SER A 73 -3.73 8.74 2.07
C SER A 73 -2.54 9.47 2.72
N VAL A 74 -1.39 9.53 2.04
CA VAL A 74 -0.20 10.24 2.54
C VAL A 74 -0.45 11.75 2.61
N GLU A 75 -1.12 12.32 1.60
CA GLU A 75 -1.45 13.75 1.56
C GLU A 75 -2.36 14.15 2.74
N THR A 76 -3.43 13.39 2.98
CA THR A 76 -4.33 13.62 4.12
C THR A 76 -3.58 13.55 5.44
N HIS A 77 -2.77 12.51 5.66
CA HIS A 77 -2.01 12.36 6.90
C HIS A 77 -1.02 13.51 7.13
N LEU A 78 -0.34 13.98 6.07
CA LEU A 78 0.60 15.09 6.17
C LEU A 78 -0.09 16.42 6.43
N GLN A 79 -1.28 16.66 5.88
CA GLN A 79 -2.08 17.85 6.16
C GLN A 79 -2.49 17.91 7.64
N GLU A 80 -2.95 16.78 8.20
CA GLU A 80 -3.28 16.67 9.62
C GLU A 80 -2.05 16.87 10.50
N THR A 81 -0.93 16.26 10.13
CA THR A 81 0.36 16.40 10.83
C THR A 81 0.83 17.86 10.83
N ALA A 82 0.77 18.55 9.69
CA ALA A 82 1.13 19.95 9.58
C ALA A 82 0.22 20.84 10.46
N ALA A 83 -1.09 20.57 10.48
CA ALA A 83 -2.03 21.29 11.33
C ALA A 83 -1.76 21.06 12.83
N ALA A 84 -1.34 19.86 13.23
CA ALA A 84 -0.93 19.56 14.61
C ALA A 84 0.35 20.30 14.99
N ILE A 85 1.38 20.26 14.13
CA ILE A 85 2.65 20.98 14.34
C ILE A 85 2.40 22.49 14.48
N ALA A 86 1.55 23.07 13.63
CA ALA A 86 1.21 24.50 13.67
C ALA A 86 0.53 24.95 14.97
N ARG A 87 -0.03 24.04 15.78
CA ARG A 87 -0.63 24.32 17.08
C ARG A 87 0.35 24.17 18.24
N THR A 88 1.58 23.74 17.98
CA THR A 88 2.62 23.52 18.98
C THR A 88 3.24 24.85 19.41
N PRO A 89 3.50 25.08 20.71
CA PRO A 89 4.20 26.28 21.17
C PRO A 89 5.60 26.42 20.54
N ASP A 90 6.01 27.66 20.23
CA ASP A 90 7.29 27.98 19.60
C ASP A 90 8.50 27.31 20.27
N GLU A 91 8.50 27.23 21.60
CA GLU A 91 9.57 26.61 22.41
C GLU A 91 9.79 25.12 22.09
N THR A 92 8.74 24.42 21.64
CA THR A 92 8.74 22.99 21.33
C THR A 92 8.55 22.68 19.85
N LEU A 93 8.26 23.69 19.03
CA LEU A 93 7.92 23.55 17.61
C LEU A 93 8.99 22.76 16.82
N LEU A 94 10.26 23.12 16.98
CA LEU A 94 11.36 22.46 16.26
C LEU A 94 11.54 21.00 16.71
N ALA A 95 11.36 20.72 17.99
CA ALA A 95 11.46 19.37 18.53
C ALA A 95 10.34 18.48 18.01
N GLU A 96 9.09 18.97 18.01
CA GLU A 96 7.94 18.25 17.47
C GLU A 96 8.07 18.04 15.96
N LEU A 97 8.49 19.07 15.20
CA LEU A 97 8.73 18.96 13.76
C LEU A 97 9.78 17.88 13.44
N ALA A 98 10.91 17.88 14.17
CA ALA A 98 11.97 16.89 13.98
C ALA A 98 11.49 15.47 14.31
N ALA A 99 10.71 15.31 15.38
CA ALA A 99 10.13 14.02 15.77
C ALA A 99 9.16 13.50 14.69
N ARG A 100 8.24 14.34 14.22
CA ARG A 100 7.26 14.00 13.17
C ARG A 100 7.93 13.66 11.84
N TRP A 101 8.99 14.38 11.50
CA TRP A 101 9.79 14.06 10.31
C TRP A 101 10.47 12.70 10.44
N GLY A 102 11.08 12.41 11.59
CA GLY A 102 11.69 11.11 11.87
C GLY A 102 10.68 9.95 11.76
N ASP A 103 9.50 10.11 12.37
CA ASP A 103 8.41 9.15 12.25
C ASP A 103 8.00 8.94 10.78
N HIS A 104 7.81 10.02 10.03
CA HIS A 104 7.44 9.97 8.62
C HIS A 104 8.45 9.20 7.77
N GLN A 105 9.76 9.38 8.00
CA GLN A 105 10.79 8.62 7.28
C GLN A 105 10.67 7.11 7.51
N VAL A 106 10.42 6.69 8.75
CA VAL A 106 10.26 5.27 9.10
C VAL A 106 8.96 4.70 8.51
N ILE A 107 7.87 5.45 8.61
CA ILE A 107 6.57 5.10 8.04
C ILE A 107 6.67 4.90 6.53
N MET A 108 7.28 5.83 5.80
CA MET A 108 7.38 5.74 4.35
C MET A 108 8.26 4.58 3.88
N VAL A 109 9.24 4.17 4.67
CA VAL A 109 9.99 2.93 4.42
C VAL A 109 9.06 1.72 4.54
N MET A 110 8.22 1.65 5.56
CA MET A 110 7.25 0.56 5.72
C MET A 110 6.19 0.54 4.61
N VAL A 111 5.66 1.70 4.22
CA VAL A 111 4.71 1.81 3.10
C VAL A 111 5.35 1.35 1.78
N ARG A 112 6.61 1.70 1.54
CA ARG A 112 7.37 1.19 0.39
C ARG A 112 7.54 -0.34 0.44
N ASP A 113 7.73 -0.92 1.61
CA ASP A 113 7.98 -2.35 1.73
C ASP A 113 6.72 -3.21 1.46
N ILE A 114 5.52 -2.62 1.49
CA ILE A 114 4.26 -3.30 1.19
C ILE A 114 3.70 -3.02 -0.22
N LEU A 115 4.33 -2.13 -1.02
CA LEU A 115 3.88 -1.69 -2.35
C LEU A 115 4.90 -2.00 -3.45
#